data_AF-A0A3E4WFR4-F1
#
_entry.id   AF-A0A3E4WFR4-F1
#
_cell.length_a   1.000
_cell.length_b   1.000
_cell.length_c   1.000
_cell.angle_alpha   90.00
_cell.angle_beta   90.00
_cell.angle_gamma   90.00
#
_symmetry.space_group_name_H-M   'P 1'
#
loop_
_entity.id
_entity.type
_entity.pdbx_description
1 polymer ?
#
loop_
_entity_poly.entity_id
_entity_poly.type
_entity_poly.pdbx_seq_one_letter_code
_entity_poly.pdbx_strand_id
1 'polypeptide(L)'
;MGIIERFFESIEKAGISSYEIEKKYGVKSAQSKLSQLKEGKTKSGKEKTLPSDLLSAVCSAREDINPDYILTGRGTPLRQQPEVTQIFHPKSIEKAEEDGLITLYDVEAAANLKSLFDNKDQNILGQINIPNIPKCDGAVYVKGDSMYPLLKSGDIVAYKEVPLEMSHIFFGEMYLVSIDLDGDEYLTVKYVQHSEKGEDWIKLVSYNQNHQPKDFPLSSVRAMALVKLSIRMNTMK
;
A
#
# COMPACT_ATOMS: atom_id res chain seq x y z
N MET A 1 -40.72 1.56 -6.70
CA MET A 1 -39.98 0.29 -6.85
C MET A 1 -40.37 -0.66 -5.73
N GLY A 2 -40.89 -1.84 -6.04
CA GLY A 2 -41.30 -2.86 -5.09
C GLY A 2 -40.12 -3.59 -4.45
N ILE A 3 -40.37 -4.39 -3.40
CA ILE A 3 -39.33 -5.14 -2.66
C ILE A 3 -38.52 -6.09 -3.57
N ILE A 4 -39.19 -6.76 -4.52
CA ILE A 4 -38.53 -7.67 -5.47
C ILE A 4 -37.60 -6.90 -6.41
N GLU A 5 -38.05 -5.75 -6.92
CA GLU A 5 -37.25 -4.90 -7.79
C GLU A 5 -36.01 -4.35 -7.06
N ARG A 6 -36.18 -3.91 -5.80
CA ARG A 6 -35.06 -3.48 -4.95
C ARG A 6 -34.08 -4.61 -4.64
N PHE A 7 -34.58 -5.82 -4.42
CA PHE A 7 -33.73 -6.99 -4.24
C PHE A 7 -32.90 -7.28 -5.49
N PHE A 8 -33.52 -7.27 -6.68
CA PHE A 8 -32.81 -7.46 -7.95
C PHE A 8 -31.76 -6.38 -8.20
N GLU A 9 -32.10 -5.12 -7.97
CA GLU A 9 -31.13 -4.02 -8.09
C GLU A 9 -29.94 -4.20 -7.13
N SER A 10 -30.18 -4.66 -5.91
CA SER A 10 -29.13 -4.86 -4.90
C SER A 10 -28.17 -5.97 -5.31
N ILE A 11 -28.69 -7.13 -5.76
CA ILE A 11 -27.83 -8.24 -6.21
C ILE A 11 -27.10 -7.92 -7.52
N GLU A 12 -27.73 -7.16 -8.43
CA GLU A 12 -27.10 -6.71 -9.68
C GLU A 12 -25.95 -5.76 -9.40
N LYS A 13 -26.15 -4.74 -8.57
CA LYS A 13 -25.09 -3.80 -8.16
C LYS A 13 -23.97 -4.48 -7.38
N ALA A 14 -24.28 -5.51 -6.60
CA ALA A 14 -23.29 -6.31 -5.88
C ALA A 14 -22.56 -7.34 -6.76
N GLY A 15 -22.94 -7.49 -8.03
CA GLY A 15 -22.36 -8.48 -8.95
C GLY A 15 -22.70 -9.93 -8.57
N ILE A 16 -23.79 -10.16 -7.84
CA ILE A 16 -24.20 -11.48 -7.36
C ILE A 16 -25.02 -12.19 -8.45
N SER A 17 -24.50 -13.31 -8.93
CA SER A 17 -25.19 -14.16 -9.90
C SER A 17 -26.18 -15.11 -9.21
N SER A 18 -27.22 -15.54 -9.96
CA SER A 18 -28.14 -16.58 -9.47
C SER A 18 -27.41 -17.89 -9.14
N TYR A 19 -26.37 -18.22 -9.92
CA TYR A 19 -25.55 -19.40 -9.69
C TYR A 19 -24.83 -19.38 -8.33
N GLU A 20 -24.29 -18.23 -7.93
CA GLU A 20 -23.66 -18.07 -6.62
C GLU A 20 -24.66 -18.22 -5.49
N ILE A 21 -25.88 -17.69 -5.64
CA ILE A 21 -26.92 -17.83 -4.61
C ILE A 21 -27.25 -19.31 -4.36
N GLU A 22 -27.31 -20.14 -5.40
CA GLU A 22 -27.58 -21.58 -5.24
C GLU A 22 -26.38 -22.39 -4.79
N LYS A 23 -25.19 -22.16 -5.36
CA LYS A 23 -24.01 -22.99 -5.08
C LYS A 23 -23.19 -22.52 -3.89
N LYS A 24 -23.10 -21.21 -3.68
CA LYS A 24 -22.25 -20.59 -2.65
C LYS A 24 -23.06 -20.19 -1.42
N TYR A 25 -24.27 -19.64 -1.60
CA TYR A 25 -25.12 -19.20 -0.47
C TYR A 25 -26.12 -20.28 -0.02
N GLY A 26 -26.11 -21.44 -0.68
CA GLY A 26 -26.83 -22.63 -0.22
C GLY A 26 -28.35 -22.61 -0.45
N VAL A 27 -28.87 -21.69 -1.27
CA VAL A 27 -30.31 -21.61 -1.54
C VAL A 27 -30.69 -22.59 -2.65
N LYS A 28 -31.35 -23.69 -2.28
CA LYS A 28 -31.83 -24.69 -3.27
C LYS A 28 -32.74 -24.05 -4.33
N SER A 29 -32.46 -24.37 -5.59
CA SER A 29 -33.21 -23.92 -6.77
C SER A 29 -33.31 -22.41 -6.92
N ALA A 30 -32.29 -21.66 -6.47
CA ALA A 30 -32.33 -20.20 -6.47
C ALA A 30 -32.52 -19.64 -7.88
N GLN A 31 -31.89 -20.20 -8.91
CA GLN A 31 -32.05 -19.70 -10.28
C GLN A 31 -33.48 -19.86 -10.79
N SER A 32 -34.17 -20.95 -10.44
CA SER A 32 -35.58 -21.14 -10.78
C SER A 32 -36.47 -20.14 -10.03
N LYS A 33 -36.25 -19.97 -8.72
CA LYS A 33 -36.97 -18.98 -7.89
C LYS A 33 -36.80 -17.55 -8.45
N LEU A 34 -35.58 -17.17 -8.81
CA LEU A 34 -35.26 -15.85 -9.35
C LEU A 34 -35.87 -15.64 -10.74
N SER A 35 -35.84 -16.64 -11.63
CA SER A 35 -36.51 -16.57 -12.93
C SER A 35 -38.02 -16.32 -12.77
N GLN A 36 -38.65 -17.09 -11.88
CA GLN A 36 -40.08 -16.93 -11.59
C GLN A 36 -40.42 -15.58 -10.96
N LEU A 37 -39.48 -14.91 -10.28
CA LEU A 37 -39.71 -13.57 -9.72
C LEU A 37 -39.58 -12.46 -10.78
N LYS A 38 -38.79 -12.67 -11.84
CA LYS A 38 -38.63 -11.73 -12.95
C LYS A 38 -39.83 -11.72 -13.91
N GLU A 39 -40.44 -12.88 -14.13
CA GLU A 39 -41.65 -12.97 -14.94
C GLU A 39 -42.80 -12.26 -14.19
N GLY A 40 -43.54 -11.33 -14.80
CA GLY A 40 -44.56 -10.54 -14.08
C GLY A 40 -45.78 -11.36 -13.61
N LYS A 41 -46.36 -10.97 -12.46
CA LYS A 41 -47.56 -11.50 -11.74
C LYS A 41 -47.69 -13.04 -11.60
N THR A 42 -48.34 -13.49 -10.53
CA THR A 42 -48.65 -14.93 -10.39
C THR A 42 -49.81 -15.30 -11.32
N LYS A 43 -49.96 -16.58 -11.70
CA LYS A 43 -51.12 -17.08 -12.45
C LYS A 43 -52.48 -16.75 -11.78
N SER A 44 -52.45 -16.42 -10.49
CA SER A 44 -53.62 -16.08 -9.67
C SER A 44 -53.80 -14.57 -9.43
N GLY A 45 -53.05 -13.70 -10.12
CA GLY A 45 -53.16 -12.24 -10.01
C GLY A 45 -52.63 -11.63 -8.70
N LYS A 46 -52.15 -12.45 -7.75
CA LYS A 46 -51.54 -11.99 -6.50
C LYS A 46 -50.15 -11.41 -6.74
N GLU A 47 -49.80 -10.38 -5.96
CA GLU A 47 -48.46 -9.83 -5.89
C GLU A 47 -47.47 -10.91 -5.46
N LYS A 48 -46.30 -10.92 -6.10
CA LYS A 48 -45.22 -11.84 -5.74
C LYS A 48 -44.55 -11.32 -4.47
N THR A 49 -44.25 -12.24 -3.57
CA THR A 49 -43.48 -11.97 -2.35
C THR A 49 -42.05 -12.44 -2.53
N LEU A 50 -41.08 -11.67 -2.05
CA LEU A 50 -39.68 -12.09 -2.01
C LEU A 50 -39.52 -13.25 -1.00
N PRO A 51 -39.02 -14.43 -1.40
CA PRO A 51 -38.74 -15.52 -0.48
C PRO A 51 -37.71 -15.10 0.60
N SER A 52 -38.00 -15.41 1.86
CA SER A 52 -37.16 -15.02 3.00
C SER A 52 -35.79 -15.70 3.00
N ASP A 53 -35.71 -16.92 2.46
CA ASP A 53 -34.48 -17.68 2.32
C ASP A 53 -33.49 -17.00 1.36
N LEU A 54 -33.97 -16.46 0.22
CA LEU A 54 -33.17 -15.66 -0.71
C LEU A 54 -32.63 -14.38 -0.05
N LEU A 55 -33.51 -13.64 0.62
CA LEU A 55 -33.13 -12.40 1.28
C LEU A 55 -32.09 -12.66 2.37
N SER A 56 -32.35 -13.61 3.26
CA SER A 56 -31.45 -13.94 4.36
C SER A 56 -30.11 -14.46 3.85
N ALA A 57 -30.09 -15.36 2.85
CA ALA A 57 -28.85 -15.91 2.34
C ALA A 57 -27.96 -14.84 1.72
N VAL A 58 -28.53 -13.94 0.91
CA VAL A 58 -27.79 -12.83 0.28
C VAL A 58 -27.27 -11.85 1.32
N CYS A 59 -28.12 -11.36 2.23
CA CYS A 59 -27.72 -10.37 3.24
C CYS A 59 -26.73 -10.92 4.27
N SER A 60 -26.79 -12.23 4.58
CA SER A 60 -25.81 -12.86 5.47
C SER A 60 -24.47 -13.15 4.78
N ALA A 61 -24.47 -13.41 3.46
CA ALA A 61 -23.26 -13.73 2.72
C ALA A 61 -22.48 -12.50 2.24
N ARG A 62 -23.10 -11.31 2.22
CA ARG A 62 -22.53 -10.08 1.67
C ARG A 62 -22.82 -8.89 2.58
N GLU A 63 -21.79 -8.46 3.32
CA GLU A 63 -21.88 -7.33 4.27
C GLU A 63 -22.12 -5.97 3.59
N ASP A 64 -21.77 -5.84 2.31
CA ASP A 64 -21.96 -4.63 1.52
C ASP A 64 -23.39 -4.46 1.00
N ILE A 65 -24.25 -5.49 1.08
CA ILE A 65 -25.68 -5.35 0.77
C ILE A 65 -26.38 -4.57 1.89
N ASN A 66 -27.26 -3.64 1.55
CA ASN A 66 -28.09 -2.90 2.50
C ASN A 66 -29.49 -3.52 2.64
N PRO A 67 -29.80 -4.25 3.74
CA PRO A 67 -31.11 -4.87 3.92
C PRO A 67 -32.24 -3.84 4.11
N ASP A 68 -31.94 -2.67 4.69
CA ASP A 68 -32.93 -1.62 4.92
C ASP A 68 -33.44 -1.04 3.61
N TYR A 69 -32.58 -0.95 2.61
CA TYR A 69 -32.97 -0.57 1.26
C TYR A 69 -33.90 -1.60 0.64
N ILE A 70 -33.54 -2.89 0.70
CA ILE A 70 -34.37 -3.94 0.12
C ILE A 70 -35.76 -3.96 0.78
N LEU A 71 -35.81 -3.94 2.11
CA LEU A 71 -37.05 -4.05 2.88
C LEU A 71 -37.91 -2.79 2.80
N THR A 72 -37.31 -1.61 2.93
CA THR A 72 -38.05 -0.35 3.15
C THR A 72 -37.94 0.66 2.01
N GLY A 73 -36.96 0.49 1.11
CA GLY A 73 -36.65 1.45 0.05
C GLY A 73 -35.85 2.66 0.52
N ARG A 74 -35.37 2.69 1.77
CA ARG A 74 -34.57 3.79 2.32
C ARG A 74 -33.08 3.52 2.15
N GLY A 75 -32.33 4.56 1.78
CA GLY A 75 -30.88 4.47 1.56
C GLY A 75 -30.53 3.97 0.15
N THR A 76 -29.35 3.38 0.02
CA THR A 76 -28.82 2.82 -1.25
C THR A 76 -28.79 1.29 -1.22
N PRO A 77 -28.83 0.61 -2.38
CA PRO A 77 -28.79 -0.85 -2.48
C PRO A 77 -27.57 -1.50 -1.83
N LEU A 78 -26.42 -0.82 -1.91
CA LEU A 78 -25.20 -1.19 -1.21
C LEU A 78 -24.98 -0.25 -0.04
N ARG A 79 -24.45 -0.76 1.06
CA ARG A 79 -23.93 0.06 2.15
C ARG A 79 -22.79 0.88 1.59
N GLN A 80 -22.89 2.20 1.71
CA GLN A 80 -21.73 3.05 1.54
C GLN A 80 -20.74 2.63 2.63
N GLN A 81 -19.59 2.07 2.23
CA GLN A 81 -18.42 2.15 3.10
C GLN A 81 -18.25 3.63 3.45
N PRO A 82 -17.83 4.00 4.67
CA PRO A 82 -17.65 5.40 5.02
C PRO A 82 -16.76 6.04 3.96
N GLU A 83 -17.38 6.83 3.08
CA GLU A 83 -16.65 7.61 2.10
C GLU A 83 -15.85 8.59 2.94
N VAL A 84 -14.53 8.39 2.96
CA VAL A 84 -13.59 9.37 3.49
C VAL A 84 -13.94 10.68 2.80
N THR A 85 -14.53 11.61 3.55
CA THR A 85 -14.92 12.90 2.99
C THR A 85 -13.62 13.61 2.64
N GLN A 86 -13.26 13.61 1.36
CA GLN A 86 -12.13 14.39 0.87
C GLN A 86 -12.46 15.87 1.08
N ILE A 87 -11.91 16.44 2.15
CA ILE A 87 -12.09 17.84 2.55
C ILE A 87 -11.40 18.82 1.58
N PHE A 88 -10.68 18.30 0.59
CA PHE A 88 -9.91 19.06 -0.38
C PHE A 88 -10.15 18.51 -1.79
N HIS A 89 -10.74 19.33 -2.66
CA HIS A 89 -10.86 19.07 -4.10
C HIS A 89 -9.86 19.98 -4.82
N PRO A 90 -8.64 19.50 -5.17
CA PRO A 90 -7.75 20.27 -6.01
C PRO A 90 -8.40 20.52 -7.38
N LYS A 91 -8.21 21.72 -7.96
CA LYS A 91 -8.88 22.17 -9.20
C LYS A 91 -8.38 21.48 -10.48
N SER A 92 -7.50 20.49 -10.36
CA SER A 92 -7.01 19.67 -11.45
C SER A 92 -7.24 18.21 -11.11
N ILE A 93 -7.79 17.46 -12.07
CA ILE A 93 -7.68 16.01 -12.11
C ILE A 93 -6.21 15.73 -12.35
N GLU A 94 -5.40 15.73 -11.29
CA GLU A 94 -4.14 15.00 -11.33
C GLU A 94 -4.55 13.56 -11.60
N LYS A 95 -3.98 12.97 -12.66
CA LYS A 95 -4.08 11.52 -12.87
C LYS A 95 -3.83 10.87 -11.53
N ALA A 96 -4.61 9.85 -11.18
CA ALA A 96 -4.19 8.91 -10.15
C ALA A 96 -2.89 8.25 -10.66
N GLU A 97 -1.76 8.95 -10.52
CA GLU A 97 -0.49 8.29 -10.29
C GLU A 97 -0.70 7.47 -9.02
N GLU A 98 -0.09 6.29 -8.93
CA GLU A 98 -0.09 5.46 -7.73
C GLU A 98 0.69 6.20 -6.62
N ASP A 99 0.16 7.33 -6.18
CA ASP A 99 0.76 8.27 -5.24
C ASP A 99 0.89 7.57 -3.90
N GLY A 100 2.11 7.09 -3.64
CA GLY A 100 2.48 6.50 -2.36
C GLY A 100 2.71 5.00 -2.35
N LEU A 101 2.63 4.31 -3.49
CA LEU A 101 3.04 2.91 -3.58
C LEU A 101 4.58 2.81 -3.63
N ILE A 102 5.15 2.09 -2.68
CA ILE A 102 6.60 1.89 -2.55
C ILE A 102 6.89 0.39 -2.48
N THR A 103 7.80 -0.09 -3.33
CA THR A 103 8.28 -1.48 -3.27
C THR A 103 9.23 -1.65 -2.08
N LEU A 104 8.97 -2.67 -1.25
CA LEU A 104 9.85 -3.07 -0.16
C LEU A 104 10.77 -4.20 -0.63
N TYR A 105 12.07 -3.98 -0.51
CA TYR A 105 13.10 -4.89 -0.99
C TYR A 105 13.85 -5.59 0.15
N ASP A 106 14.32 -6.80 -0.15
CA ASP A 106 15.30 -7.53 0.64
C ASP A 106 16.72 -7.21 0.15
N VAL A 107 17.43 -6.35 0.88
CA VAL A 107 18.81 -6.00 0.51
C VAL A 107 19.78 -7.14 0.75
N GLU A 108 19.49 -8.04 1.69
CA GLU A 108 20.35 -9.19 1.96
C GLU A 108 20.34 -10.15 0.77
N ALA A 109 19.14 -10.40 0.22
CA ALA A 109 18.97 -11.21 -0.99
C ALA A 109 19.60 -10.54 -2.22
N ALA A 110 19.61 -9.21 -2.27
CA ALA A 110 20.24 -8.44 -3.35
C ALA A 110 21.78 -8.37 -3.25
N ALA A 111 22.39 -8.94 -2.20
CA ALA A 111 23.81 -8.88 -1.83
C ALA A 111 24.34 -7.47 -1.49
N ASN A 112 23.93 -6.43 -2.22
CA ASN A 112 24.28 -5.04 -1.96
C ASN A 112 23.27 -4.04 -2.55
N LEU A 113 23.43 -2.76 -2.20
CA LEU A 113 22.52 -1.70 -2.62
C LEU A 113 22.60 -1.41 -4.12
N LYS A 114 23.81 -1.47 -4.69
CA LYS A 114 23.99 -1.18 -6.11
C LYS A 114 23.24 -2.19 -6.99
N SER A 115 23.34 -3.48 -6.68
CA SER A 115 22.67 -4.56 -7.41
C SER A 115 21.14 -4.45 -7.29
N LEU A 116 20.65 -3.95 -6.15
CA LEU A 116 19.24 -3.67 -5.93
C LEU A 116 18.74 -2.54 -6.82
N PHE A 117 19.52 -1.46 -6.96
CA PHE A 117 19.18 -0.35 -7.86
C PHE A 117 19.21 -0.79 -9.34
N ASP A 118 20.14 -1.69 -9.69
CA ASP A 118 20.28 -2.22 -11.05
C ASP A 118 19.18 -3.25 -11.40
N ASN A 119 18.62 -3.98 -10.42
CA ASN A 119 17.68 -5.11 -10.64
C ASN A 119 16.38 -4.96 -9.83
N LYS A 120 15.57 -3.95 -10.16
CA LYS A 120 14.36 -3.56 -9.40
C LYS A 120 13.19 -4.54 -9.45
N ASP A 121 13.23 -5.52 -10.35
CA ASP A 121 12.20 -6.57 -10.48
C ASP A 121 12.50 -7.82 -9.63
N GLN A 122 13.62 -7.83 -8.90
CA GLN A 122 14.06 -8.94 -8.07
C GLN A 122 14.11 -8.53 -6.59
N ASN A 123 14.19 -9.52 -5.69
CA ASN A 123 14.32 -9.31 -4.24
C ASN A 123 13.19 -8.48 -3.62
N ILE A 124 11.98 -8.56 -4.18
CA ILE A 124 10.79 -7.87 -3.69
C ILE A 124 10.17 -8.67 -2.55
N LEU A 125 10.03 -8.03 -1.38
CA LEU A 125 9.31 -8.58 -0.23
C LEU A 125 7.82 -8.22 -0.25
N GLY A 126 7.48 -7.08 -0.85
CA GLY A 126 6.10 -6.62 -0.95
C GLY A 126 6.00 -5.15 -1.34
N GLN A 127 4.85 -4.55 -1.03
CA GLN A 127 4.56 -3.15 -1.31
C GLN A 127 3.99 -2.47 -0.07
N ILE A 128 4.33 -1.19 0.09
CA ILE A 128 3.86 -0.30 1.15
C ILE A 128 3.09 0.82 0.46
N ASN A 129 1.86 1.09 0.87
CA ASN A 129 1.06 2.20 0.34
C ASN A 129 0.87 3.26 1.44
N ILE A 130 1.43 4.46 1.24
CA ILE A 130 1.29 5.60 2.15
C ILE A 130 0.83 6.82 1.34
N PRO A 131 -0.38 7.36 1.57
CA PRO A 131 -0.86 8.50 0.80
C PRO A 131 -0.05 9.78 1.09
N ASN A 132 0.02 10.67 0.10
CA ASN A 132 0.62 12.02 0.20
C ASN A 132 2.11 12.04 0.60
N ILE A 133 2.89 11.03 0.20
CA ILE A 133 4.33 11.02 0.42
C ILE A 133 5.10 11.55 -0.79
N PRO A 134 6.34 12.05 -0.61
CA PRO A 134 7.24 12.30 -1.72
C PRO A 134 7.50 11.02 -2.53
N LYS A 135 7.76 11.15 -3.83
CA LYS A 135 8.17 10.03 -4.69
C LYS A 135 9.39 9.31 -4.11
N CYS A 136 9.28 8.00 -3.97
CA CYS A 136 10.33 7.10 -3.50
C CYS A 136 10.61 6.03 -4.58
N ASP A 137 11.85 5.59 -4.69
CA ASP A 137 12.26 4.52 -5.62
C ASP A 137 12.18 3.13 -4.98
N GLY A 138 12.17 3.06 -3.65
CA GLY A 138 12.03 1.81 -2.91
C GLY A 138 12.09 2.03 -1.41
N ALA A 139 11.96 0.92 -0.67
CA ALA A 139 12.13 0.87 0.77
C ALA A 139 12.92 -0.37 1.18
N VAL A 140 13.66 -0.27 2.30
CA VAL A 140 14.48 -1.35 2.86
C VAL A 140 14.47 -1.33 4.38
N TYR A 141 14.77 -2.48 4.99
CA TYR A 141 14.98 -2.56 6.43
C TYR A 141 16.32 -1.94 6.85
N VAL A 142 16.28 -1.19 7.95
CA VAL A 142 17.45 -0.64 8.63
C VAL A 142 18.08 -1.72 9.49
N LYS A 143 19.41 -1.78 9.46
CA LYS A 143 20.22 -2.66 10.30
C LYS A 143 21.20 -1.88 11.17
N GLY A 144 21.40 -2.39 12.38
CA GLY A 144 22.38 -1.87 13.34
C GLY A 144 21.91 -0.63 14.11
N ASP A 145 22.75 -0.17 15.03
CA ASP A 145 22.38 0.85 16.04
C ASP A 145 22.92 2.24 15.74
N SER A 146 23.50 2.42 14.56
CA SER A 146 24.27 3.63 14.29
C SER A 146 23.39 4.90 14.16
N MET A 147 22.09 4.71 13.94
CA MET A 147 21.10 5.78 13.93
C MET A 147 20.19 5.73 15.17
N TYR A 148 20.45 4.87 16.14
CA TYR A 148 19.65 4.76 17.37
C TYR A 148 19.79 6.03 18.23
N PRO A 149 18.72 6.50 18.90
CA PRO A 149 17.33 5.99 18.89
C PRO A 149 16.45 6.48 17.73
N LEU A 150 16.96 7.35 16.85
CA LEU A 150 16.19 7.91 15.73
C LEU A 150 15.67 6.81 14.81
N LEU A 151 16.54 5.94 14.33
CA LEU A 151 16.20 4.70 13.62
C LEU A 151 16.71 3.50 14.41
N LYS A 152 15.84 2.49 14.58
CA LYS A 152 16.13 1.23 15.25
C LYS A 152 16.30 0.14 14.19
N SER A 153 17.12 -0.87 14.52
CA SER A 153 17.19 -2.07 13.69
C SER A 153 15.79 -2.67 13.52
N GLY A 154 15.41 -2.99 12.28
CA GLY A 154 14.08 -3.46 11.91
C GLY A 154 13.10 -2.35 11.51
N ASP A 155 13.42 -1.07 11.70
CA ASP A 155 12.68 0.00 11.03
C ASP A 155 12.83 -0.10 9.51
N ILE A 156 11.89 0.47 8.76
CA ILE A 156 11.94 0.56 7.31
C ILE A 156 12.25 2.01 6.92
N VAL A 157 13.14 2.21 5.95
CA VAL A 157 13.37 3.52 5.33
C VAL A 157 12.95 3.46 3.87
N ALA A 158 12.14 4.43 3.43
CA ALA A 158 11.89 4.66 2.01
C ALA A 158 12.85 5.71 1.49
N TYR A 159 13.38 5.51 0.29
CA TYR A 159 14.46 6.30 -0.26
C TYR A 159 14.20 6.74 -1.70
N LYS A 160 14.95 7.74 -2.14
CA LYS A 160 15.04 8.21 -3.51
C LYS A 160 16.50 8.14 -3.95
N GLU A 161 16.78 7.40 -5.03
CA GLU A 161 18.12 7.27 -5.59
C GLU A 161 18.66 8.65 -6.00
N VAL A 162 19.95 8.88 -5.75
CA VAL A 162 20.63 10.10 -6.16
C VAL A 162 21.89 9.75 -6.98
N PRO A 163 22.22 10.52 -8.03
CA PRO A 163 23.50 10.40 -8.70
C PRO A 163 24.66 10.60 -7.71
N LEU A 164 25.77 9.90 -7.96
CA LEU A 164 27.01 10.02 -7.16
C LEU A 164 27.83 11.24 -7.59
N GLU A 165 27.23 12.41 -7.43
CA GLU A 165 27.81 13.71 -7.78
C GLU A 165 27.55 14.70 -6.66
N MET A 166 28.55 15.49 -6.27
CA MET A 166 28.44 16.43 -5.14
C MET A 166 27.27 17.41 -5.27
N SER A 167 26.94 17.82 -6.50
CA SER A 167 25.82 18.72 -6.80
C SER A 167 24.44 18.13 -6.45
N HIS A 168 24.34 16.81 -6.36
CA HIS A 168 23.11 16.08 -6.04
C HIS A 168 23.01 15.71 -4.56
N ILE A 169 24.03 15.99 -3.76
CA ILE A 169 24.07 15.70 -2.32
C ILE A 169 23.57 16.92 -1.54
N PHE A 170 22.43 16.76 -0.89
CA PHE A 170 21.92 17.68 0.11
C PHE A 170 22.59 17.40 1.46
N PHE A 171 23.65 18.12 1.78
CA PHE A 171 24.38 17.97 3.04
C PHE A 171 23.49 18.30 4.25
N GLY A 172 23.62 17.50 5.31
CA GLY A 172 22.78 17.55 6.51
C GLY A 172 21.62 16.56 6.48
N GLU A 173 21.29 15.98 5.31
CA GLU A 173 20.21 15.00 5.17
C GLU A 173 20.69 13.56 5.41
N MET A 174 19.73 12.66 5.69
CA MET A 174 19.99 11.24 5.86
C MET A 174 19.99 10.50 4.52
N TYR A 175 20.99 9.64 4.32
CA TYR A 175 21.12 8.80 3.15
C TYR A 175 21.31 7.34 3.54
N LEU A 176 20.78 6.45 2.70
CA LEU A 176 21.24 5.08 2.58
C LEU A 176 22.47 5.08 1.66
N VAL A 177 23.60 4.60 2.17
CA VAL A 177 24.89 4.69 1.49
C VAL A 177 25.54 3.31 1.44
N SER A 178 25.99 2.93 0.25
CA SER A 178 26.80 1.74 0.01
C SER A 178 28.25 2.15 -0.25
N ILE A 179 29.18 1.62 0.52
CA ILE A 179 30.59 2.02 0.50
C ILE A 179 31.44 0.79 0.25
N ASP A 180 32.40 0.89 -0.65
CA ASP A 180 33.44 -0.13 -0.80
C ASP A 180 34.57 0.10 0.22
N LEU A 181 34.79 -0.90 1.06
CA LEU A 181 35.85 -0.98 2.05
C LEU A 181 36.75 -2.16 1.69
N ASP A 182 37.80 -1.89 0.92
CA ASP A 182 38.82 -2.88 0.55
C ASP A 182 38.25 -4.14 -0.17
N GLY A 183 37.19 -3.96 -0.97
CA GLY A 183 36.53 -5.03 -1.72
C GLY A 183 35.24 -5.55 -1.06
N ASP A 184 35.01 -5.19 0.21
CA ASP A 184 33.77 -5.51 0.92
C ASP A 184 32.81 -4.32 0.86
N GLU A 185 31.56 -4.59 0.49
CA GLU A 185 30.54 -3.56 0.40
C GLU A 185 29.79 -3.40 1.73
N TYR A 186 29.87 -2.19 2.29
CA TYR A 186 29.25 -1.83 3.56
C TYR A 186 28.06 -0.90 3.35
N LEU A 187 26.88 -1.39 3.71
CA LEU A 187 25.62 -0.65 3.65
C LEU A 187 25.28 -0.01 4.98
N THR A 188 24.93 1.28 4.98
CA THR A 188 24.59 2.01 6.21
C THR A 188 23.64 3.18 5.95
N VAL A 189 22.91 3.61 6.99
CA VAL A 189 22.13 4.84 6.99
C VAL A 189 22.86 5.88 7.83
N LYS A 190 23.13 7.06 7.27
CA LYS A 190 23.90 8.13 7.91
C LYS A 190 23.43 9.51 7.47
N TYR A 191 23.73 10.52 8.27
CA TYR A 191 23.78 11.88 7.78
C TYR A 191 25.02 12.06 6.89
N VAL A 192 24.85 12.70 5.74
CA VAL A 192 25.96 13.08 4.86
C VAL A 192 26.29 14.56 5.10
N GLN A 193 27.52 14.86 5.49
CA GLN A 193 28.00 16.21 5.78
C GLN A 193 29.23 16.56 4.95
N HIS A 194 29.56 17.85 4.91
CA HIS A 194 30.82 18.33 4.32
C HIS A 194 32.01 17.70 5.04
N SER A 195 32.94 17.14 4.27
CA SER A 195 34.24 16.74 4.78
C SER A 195 35.20 17.92 4.81
N GLU A 196 36.08 17.94 5.80
CA GLU A 196 37.19 18.89 5.87
C GLU A 196 38.39 18.43 5.01
N LYS A 197 38.33 17.23 4.42
CA LYS A 197 39.43 16.66 3.62
C LYS A 197 39.48 17.16 2.17
N GLY A 198 38.43 17.80 1.69
CA GLY A 198 38.39 18.38 0.33
C GLY A 198 37.03 18.21 -0.35
N GLU A 199 36.92 18.76 -1.56
CA GLU A 199 35.66 18.85 -2.32
C GLU A 199 35.15 17.49 -2.82
N ASP A 200 36.03 16.49 -2.96
CA ASP A 200 35.68 15.12 -3.37
C ASP A 200 35.43 14.17 -2.19
N TRP A 201 35.30 14.71 -0.97
CA TRP A 201 35.11 13.92 0.24
C TRP A 201 33.78 14.23 0.92
N ILE A 202 33.15 13.19 1.45
CA ILE A 202 31.97 13.29 2.31
C ILE A 202 32.29 12.80 3.72
N LYS A 203 31.63 13.40 4.71
CA LYS A 203 31.68 12.95 6.10
C LYS A 203 30.38 12.25 6.43
N LEU A 204 30.47 10.97 6.81
CA LEU A 204 29.32 10.20 7.25
C LEU A 204 29.18 10.29 8.77
N VAL A 205 28.04 10.79 9.22
CA VAL A 205 27.76 11.08 10.63
C VAL A 205 26.58 10.25 11.12
N SER A 206 26.77 9.61 12.25
CA SER A 206 25.77 8.81 12.95
C SER A 206 24.88 9.71 13.81
N TYR A 207 23.59 9.39 13.95
CA TYR A 207 22.78 9.99 15.03
C TYR A 207 23.26 9.50 16.41
N ASN A 208 23.64 8.23 16.49
CA ASN A 208 24.18 7.65 17.71
C ASN A 208 25.60 8.18 17.96
N GLN A 209 25.76 9.00 19.01
CA GLN A 209 27.03 9.65 19.36
C GLN A 209 28.15 8.68 19.77
N ASN A 210 27.82 7.42 20.09
CA ASN A 210 28.82 6.39 20.37
C ASN A 210 29.54 5.91 19.10
N HIS A 211 29.03 6.26 17.92
CA HIS A 211 29.67 5.94 16.64
C HIS A 211 30.40 7.18 16.11
N GLN A 212 31.72 7.04 15.95
CA GLN A 212 32.54 8.13 15.43
C GLN A 212 32.18 8.47 13.98
N PRO A 213 32.13 9.77 13.61
CA PRO A 213 32.11 10.20 12.22
C PRO A 213 33.31 9.67 11.45
N LYS A 214 33.13 9.39 10.16
CA LYS A 214 34.22 8.96 9.28
C LYS A 214 34.10 9.61 7.91
N ASP A 215 35.21 10.13 7.41
CA ASP A 215 35.32 10.70 6.07
C ASP A 215 35.62 9.61 5.04
N PHE A 216 34.97 9.73 3.88
CA PHE A 216 35.15 8.85 2.74
C PHE A 216 35.30 9.69 1.46
N PRO A 217 36.22 9.32 0.55
CA PRO A 217 36.20 9.91 -0.79
C PRO A 217 34.90 9.49 -1.49
N LEU A 218 34.29 10.38 -2.26
CA LEU A 218 33.05 10.05 -2.98
C LEU A 218 33.25 8.87 -3.95
N SER A 219 34.47 8.69 -4.46
CA SER A 219 34.85 7.56 -5.31
C SER A 219 34.75 6.19 -4.64
N SER A 220 34.74 6.09 -3.30
CA SER A 220 34.49 4.82 -2.59
C SER A 220 33.00 4.51 -2.43
N VAL A 221 32.11 5.47 -2.71
CA VAL A 221 30.66 5.24 -2.66
C VAL A 221 30.22 4.51 -3.92
N ARG A 222 29.50 3.40 -3.75
CA ARG A 222 29.01 2.56 -4.86
C ARG A 222 27.57 2.87 -5.25
N ALA A 223 26.77 3.30 -4.28
CA ALA A 223 25.38 3.69 -4.46
C ALA A 223 24.94 4.58 -3.30
N MET A 224 24.02 5.51 -3.56
CA MET A 224 23.49 6.42 -2.55
C MET A 224 22.03 6.76 -2.84
N ALA A 225 21.22 6.87 -1.79
CA ALA A 225 19.84 7.28 -1.89
C ALA A 225 19.42 8.13 -0.69
N LEU A 226 18.72 9.23 -0.96
CA LEU A 226 18.17 10.14 0.04
C LEU A 226 17.01 9.45 0.77
N VAL A 227 17.06 9.39 2.10
CA VAL A 227 15.96 8.89 2.90
C VAL A 227 14.82 9.91 2.90
N LYS A 228 13.62 9.49 2.51
CA LYS A 228 12.43 10.35 2.41
C LYS A 228 11.48 10.21 3.59
N LEU A 229 11.39 9.01 4.16
CA LEU A 229 10.59 8.71 5.35
C LEU A 229 11.09 7.41 6.02
N SER A 230 10.68 7.22 7.27
CA SER A 230 10.92 5.99 8.04
C SER A 230 9.63 5.46 8.65
N ILE A 231 9.49 4.14 8.72
CA ILE A 231 8.35 3.44 9.30
C ILE A 231 8.88 2.56 10.44
N ARG A 232 8.26 2.66 11.62
CA ARG A 232 8.62 1.83 12.78
C ARG A 232 7.46 0.92 13.17
N MET A 233 7.78 -0.36 13.33
CA MET A 233 6.87 -1.33 13.92
C MET A 233 7.23 -1.51 15.39
N ASN A 234 6.30 -1.19 16.31
CA ASN A 234 6.55 -1.33 17.75
C ASN A 234 6.27 -2.75 18.27
N THR A 235 5.50 -3.54 17.50
CA THR A 235 5.17 -4.92 17.82
C THR A 235 5.39 -5.74 16.56
N MET A 236 6.32 -6.69 16.64
CA MET A 236 6.52 -7.69 15.59
C MET A 236 5.57 -8.87 15.85
N LYS A 237 5.08 -9.48 14.78
CA LYS A 237 4.24 -10.69 14.85
C LYS A 237 5.11 -11.94 14.96
#